data_AF-A0A5D2MB95-F1
#
_entry.id   AF-A0A5D2MB95-F1
#
_cell.length_a   1.000
_cell.length_b   1.000
_cell.length_c   1.000
_cell.angle_alpha   90.00
_cell.angle_beta   90.00
_cell.angle_gamma   90.00
#
_symmetry.space_group_name_H-M   'P 1'
#
loop_
_entity.id
_entity.type
_entity.pdbx_description
1 polymer ?
#
loop_
_entity_poly.entity_id
_entity_poly.type
_entity_poly.pdbx_seq_one_letter_code
_entity_poly.pdbx_strand_id
1 'polypeptide(L)'
;MHFLTPTTIGSLQNPREAIGRIVCANFHLANKPVDIEVPQAVLPDTVFEAVVRIPYDMQLKQVLANGKKGALNVGVVLILPEGFELAPLDRISPEMKEKIGNLSFQTTAPLRKIFL
;
A
#
# COMPACT_ATOMS: atom_id res chain seq x y z
N MET A 1 -0.34 -16.15 12.59
CA MET A 1 -0.39 -14.97 11.69
C MET A 1 -1.69 -14.24 11.97
N HIS A 2 -1.63 -13.14 12.72
CA HIS A 2 -2.77 -12.24 12.83
C HIS A 2 -2.85 -11.47 11.51
N PHE A 3 -3.91 -11.70 10.75
CA PHE A 3 -4.23 -10.90 9.59
C PHE A 3 -4.66 -9.53 10.11
N LEU A 4 -3.92 -8.48 9.77
CA LEU A 4 -4.45 -7.13 9.92
C LEU A 4 -5.58 -7.00 8.90
N THR A 5 -6.81 -7.11 9.39
CA THR A 5 -7.98 -6.66 8.62
C THR A 5 -7.94 -5.13 8.55
N PRO A 6 -8.59 -4.49 7.56
CA PRO A 6 -8.66 -3.02 7.47
C PRO A 6 -9.10 -2.35 8.79
N THR A 7 -9.88 -3.06 9.61
CA THR A 7 -10.31 -2.65 10.95
C THR A 7 -9.19 -2.55 11.99
N THR A 8 -8.11 -3.33 11.89
CA THR A 8 -6.98 -3.27 12.85
C THR A 8 -5.99 -2.14 12.54
N ILE A 9 -5.94 -1.67 11.29
CA ILE A 9 -5.15 -0.47 10.94
C ILE A 9 -5.97 0.79 11.27
N GLY A 10 -7.29 0.74 11.16
CA GLY A 10 -8.18 1.84 11.55
C GLY A 10 -8.10 2.25 13.03
N SER A 11 -7.56 1.40 13.92
CA SER A 11 -7.34 1.73 15.34
C SER A 11 -5.97 2.34 15.64
N LEU A 12 -5.01 2.27 14.70
CA LEU A 12 -3.69 2.88 14.84
C LEU A 12 -3.74 4.30 14.29
N GLN A 13 -3.73 5.27 15.20
CA GLN A 13 -3.84 6.70 14.87
C GLN A 13 -2.72 7.19 13.93
N ASN A 14 -1.56 6.53 13.95
CA ASN A 14 -0.46 6.78 13.02
C ASN A 14 0.16 5.44 12.56
N PRO A 15 0.18 5.12 11.26
CA PRO A 15 0.83 3.92 10.75
C PRO A 15 2.36 3.98 10.79
N ARG A 16 2.95 5.17 11.05
CA ARG A 16 4.40 5.38 11.17
C ARG A 16 4.76 5.81 12.60
N GLU A 17 5.61 5.01 13.24
CA GLU A 17 6.18 5.32 14.55
C GLU A 17 7.21 6.45 14.44
N ALA A 18 7.57 7.09 15.57
CA ALA A 18 8.52 8.21 15.60
C ALA A 18 9.91 7.84 15.02
N ILE A 19 10.32 6.58 15.16
CA ILE A 19 11.56 6.04 14.59
C ILE A 19 11.46 5.69 13.10
N GLY A 20 10.31 5.94 12.47
CA GLY A 20 10.05 5.66 11.07
C GLY A 20 9.61 4.22 10.76
N ARG A 21 9.49 3.35 11.76
CA ARG A 21 8.96 1.99 11.60
C ARG A 21 7.47 2.02 11.27
N ILE A 22 7.04 1.18 10.32
CA ILE A 22 5.64 1.01 9.95
C ILE A 22 4.98 -0.07 10.82
N VAL A 23 3.77 0.19 11.30
CA VAL A 23 3.04 -0.68 12.24
C VAL A 23 2.80 -2.11 11.74
N CYS A 24 2.82 -2.33 10.42
CA CYS A 24 2.76 -3.66 9.82
C CYS A 24 3.87 -4.59 10.33
N ALA A 25 5.04 -4.02 10.67
CA ALA A 25 6.19 -4.76 11.20
C ALA A 25 5.96 -5.31 12.63
N ASN A 26 4.88 -4.94 13.32
CA ASN A 26 4.51 -5.53 14.62
C ASN A 26 3.92 -6.95 14.47
N PHE A 27 3.44 -7.30 13.27
CA PHE A 27 2.83 -8.61 12.97
C PHE A 27 3.53 -9.33 11.81
N HIS A 28 3.96 -8.60 10.78
CA HIS A 28 4.75 -9.11 9.67
C HIS A 28 6.25 -9.01 10.01
N LEU A 29 6.74 -10.01 10.73
CA LEU A 29 8.09 -9.99 11.34
C LEU A 29 9.22 -10.24 10.33
N ALA A 30 8.92 -10.85 9.19
CA ALA A 30 9.92 -11.11 8.15
C ALA A 30 10.20 -9.84 7.35
N ASN A 31 11.47 -9.46 7.24
CA ASN A 31 11.89 -8.34 6.42
C ASN A 31 12.08 -8.78 4.97
N LYS A 32 11.46 -8.07 4.03
CA LYS A 32 11.65 -8.23 2.58
C LYS A 32 11.76 -6.84 1.96
N PRO A 33 12.64 -6.64 0.95
CA PRO A 33 12.77 -5.36 0.29
C PRO A 33 11.48 -5.01 -0.46
N VAL A 34 11.20 -3.72 -0.55
CA VAL A 34 10.13 -3.10 -1.34
C VAL A 34 10.75 -1.87 -2.00
N ASP A 35 10.49 -1.67 -3.29
CA ASP A 35 10.97 -0.52 -4.04
C ASP A 35 9.82 0.41 -4.40
N ILE A 36 10.10 1.71 -4.45
CA ILE A 36 9.16 2.74 -4.89
C ILE A 36 9.85 3.65 -5.92
N GLU A 37 9.19 3.84 -7.05
CA GLU A 37 9.59 4.76 -8.11
C GLU A 37 8.55 5.87 -8.20
N VAL A 38 9.01 7.12 -8.13
CA VAL A 38 8.20 8.33 -8.30
C VAL A 38 8.95 9.31 -9.20
N PRO A 39 8.26 10.22 -9.90
CA PRO A 39 8.92 11.30 -10.62
C PRO A 39 9.80 12.14 -9.69
N GLN A 40 10.92 12.61 -10.22
CA GLN A 40 11.86 13.45 -9.46
C GLN A 40 11.22 14.78 -9.02
N ALA A 41 10.28 15.31 -9.80
CA ALA A 41 9.50 16.49 -9.49
C ALA A 41 8.10 16.37 -10.10
N VAL A 42 7.13 17.03 -9.47
CA VAL A 42 5.74 17.12 -9.94
C VAL A 42 5.29 18.57 -9.92
N LEU A 43 4.48 18.96 -10.90
CA LEU A 43 3.85 20.28 -10.91
C LEU A 43 2.66 20.30 -9.94
N PRO A 44 2.27 21.50 -9.44
CA PRO A 44 1.05 21.64 -8.67
C PRO A 44 -0.17 21.10 -9.42
N ASP A 45 -1.10 20.52 -8.66
CA ASP A 45 -2.37 20.00 -9.19
C ASP A 45 -2.20 19.05 -10.39
N THR A 46 -1.15 18.22 -10.40
CA THR A 46 -0.88 17.27 -11.48
C THR A 46 -0.98 15.83 -10.97
N VAL A 47 -1.60 14.96 -11.77
CA VAL A 47 -1.67 13.53 -11.50
C VAL A 47 -0.36 12.87 -11.93
N PHE A 48 0.21 12.04 -11.07
CA PHE A 48 1.41 11.26 -11.37
C PHE A 48 1.29 9.83 -10.82
N GLU A 49 2.12 8.93 -11.36
CA GLU A 49 2.18 7.54 -10.93
C GLU A 49 3.26 7.35 -9.84
N ALA A 50 2.93 6.62 -8.79
CA ALA A 50 3.90 6.07 -7.85
C ALA A 50 3.92 4.55 -8.02
N VAL A 51 5.01 4.01 -8.55
CA VAL A 51 5.13 2.58 -8.86
C VAL A 51 5.77 1.88 -7.67
N VAL A 52 5.03 0.99 -7.03
CA VAL A 52 5.53 0.17 -5.91
C VAL A 52 5.81 -1.23 -6.41
N ARG A 53 7.04 -1.72 -6.19
CA ARG A 53 7.46 -3.08 -6.55
C ARG A 53 7.73 -3.89 -5.30
N ILE A 54 7.10 -5.06 -5.20
CA ILE A 54 7.24 -5.97 -4.04
C ILE A 54 7.74 -7.30 -4.59
N PRO A 55 9.07 -7.48 -4.70
CA PRO A 55 9.62 -8.70 -5.24
C PRO A 55 9.36 -9.88 -4.30
N TYR A 56 8.80 -10.95 -4.85
CA TYR A 56 8.71 -12.24 -4.19
C TYR A 56 8.81 -13.38 -5.20
N ASP A 57 9.26 -14.54 -4.72
CA ASP A 57 9.31 -15.73 -5.54
C ASP A 57 7.89 -16.30 -5.72
N MET A 58 7.38 -16.20 -6.95
CA MET A 58 6.05 -16.67 -7.33
C MET A 58 5.90 -18.20 -7.31
N GLN A 59 7.00 -18.95 -7.23
CA GLN A 59 6.97 -20.42 -7.07
C GLN A 59 6.70 -20.83 -5.62
N LEU A 60 6.94 -19.93 -4.66
CA LEU A 60 6.68 -20.19 -3.25
C LEU A 60 5.19 -20.07 -2.92
N LYS A 61 4.75 -20.96 -2.03
CA LYS A 61 3.37 -20.98 -1.51
C LYS A 61 3.38 -20.74 0.00
N GLN A 62 2.42 -19.97 0.49
CA GLN A 62 2.22 -19.76 1.93
C GLN A 62 1.21 -20.76 2.51
N VAL A 63 1.26 -20.97 3.82
CA VAL A 63 0.23 -21.71 4.55
C VAL A 63 -0.97 -20.80 4.77
N LEU A 64 -2.12 -21.17 4.21
CA LEU A 64 -3.38 -20.45 4.37
C LEU A 64 -4.01 -20.73 5.73
N ALA A 65 -5.06 -19.97 6.09
CA ALA A 65 -5.78 -20.14 7.36
C ALA A 65 -6.37 -21.55 7.57
N ASN A 66 -6.66 -22.27 6.48
CA ASN A 66 -7.15 -23.66 6.51
C ASN A 66 -6.01 -24.72 6.57
N GLY A 67 -4.76 -24.30 6.73
CA GLY A 67 -3.58 -25.17 6.78
C GLY A 67 -3.05 -25.65 5.42
N LYS A 68 -3.73 -25.35 4.30
CA LYS A 68 -3.27 -25.75 2.95
C LYS A 68 -2.27 -24.74 2.38
N LYS A 69 -1.45 -25.17 1.42
CA LYS A 69 -0.54 -24.28 0.68
C LYS A 69 -1.29 -23.52 -0.42
N GLY A 70 -1.08 -22.20 -0.51
CA GLY A 70 -1.71 -21.33 -1.51
C GLY A 70 -0.84 -20.14 -1.91
N ALA A 71 -1.38 -19.29 -2.78
CA ALA A 71 -0.70 -18.10 -3.27
C ALA A 71 -0.55 -17.03 -2.17
N LEU A 72 0.42 -16.14 -2.36
CA LEU A 72 0.63 -14.98 -1.49
C LEU A 72 -0.29 -13.84 -1.92
N ASN A 73 -0.84 -13.13 -0.92
CA ASN A 73 -1.52 -11.86 -1.13
C ASN A 73 -0.58 -10.73 -0.71
N VAL A 74 -0.72 -9.57 -1.34
CA VAL A 74 0.14 -8.41 -1.10
C VAL A 74 -0.74 -7.21 -0.79
N GLY A 75 -0.31 -6.37 0.15
CA GLY A 75 -0.91 -5.09 0.50
C GLY A 75 0.18 -4.12 0.92
N VAL A 76 -0.08 -2.82 0.78
CA VAL A 76 0.91 -1.75 1.01
C VAL A 76 0.28 -0.69 1.89
N VAL A 77 1.11 0.04 2.62
CA VAL A 77 0.70 1.29 3.26
C VAL A 77 1.52 2.41 2.63
N LEU A 78 0.90 3.25 1.80
CA LEU A 78 1.55 4.43 1.23
C LEU A 78 1.16 5.66 2.04
N ILE A 79 2.16 6.35 2.59
CA ILE A 79 2.00 7.59 3.36
C ILE A 79 2.46 8.74 2.47
N LEU A 80 1.51 9.58 2.04
CA LEU A 80 1.82 10.73 1.21
C LEU A 80 2.14 11.98 2.05
N PRO A 81 2.94 12.93 1.50
CA PRO A 81 3.09 14.24 2.10
C PRO A 81 1.74 14.97 2.21
N GLU A 82 1.68 15.97 3.09
CA GLU A 82 0.49 16.82 3.21
C GLU A 82 0.15 17.50 1.88
N GLY A 83 -1.14 17.60 1.56
CA GLY A 83 -1.64 18.14 0.29
C GLY A 83 -1.71 17.13 -0.85
N PHE A 84 -1.04 15.98 -0.76
CA PHE A 84 -1.13 14.92 -1.76
C PHE A 84 -2.28 13.96 -1.47
N GLU A 85 -2.93 13.47 -2.51
CA GLU A 85 -4.06 12.55 -2.41
C GLU A 85 -4.14 11.60 -3.61
N LEU A 86 -4.96 10.57 -3.46
CA LEU A 86 -5.31 9.71 -4.59
C LEU A 86 -6.05 10.54 -5.63
N ALA A 87 -5.60 10.45 -6.88
CA ALA A 87 -6.22 11.15 -7.98
C ALA A 87 -7.71 10.77 -8.11
N PRO A 88 -8.63 11.74 -8.23
CA PRO A 88 -10.03 11.47 -8.57
C PRO A 88 -10.17 10.67 -9.86
N LEU A 89 -11.15 9.76 -9.93
CA LEU A 89 -11.33 8.82 -11.05
C LEU A 89 -11.53 9.51 -12.41
N ASP A 90 -12.07 10.72 -12.42
CA ASP A 90 -12.27 11.56 -13.61
C ASP A 90 -10.97 12.20 -14.12
N ARG A 91 -9.94 12.31 -13.28
CA ARG A 91 -8.62 12.86 -13.64
C ARG A 91 -7.60 11.82 -14.07
N ILE A 92 -7.92 10.54 -13.94
CA ILE A 92 -7.02 9.43 -14.34
C ILE A 92 -7.24 9.13 -15.83
N SER A 93 -6.17 9.23 -16.63
CA SER A 93 -6.17 8.89 -18.06
C SER A 93 -6.53 7.41 -18.29
N PRO A 94 -7.07 7.04 -19.47
CA PRO A 94 -7.38 5.65 -19.79
C PRO A 94 -6.16 4.72 -19.66
N GLU A 95 -4.97 5.18 -20.07
CA GLU A 95 -3.71 4.43 -19.94
C GLU A 95 -3.37 4.14 -18.47
N MET A 96 -3.50 5.13 -17.59
CA MET A 96 -3.26 4.95 -16.15
C MET A 96 -4.29 4.02 -15.52
N LYS A 97 -5.57 4.09 -15.95
CA LYS A 97 -6.61 3.17 -15.47
C LYS A 97 -6.29 1.72 -15.81
N GLU A 98 -5.77 1.46 -17.01
CA GLU A 98 -5.36 0.13 -17.42
C GLU A 98 -4.23 -0.42 -16.54
N LYS A 99 -3.22 0.41 -16.24
CA LYS A 99 -2.11 0.03 -15.33
C LYS A 99 -2.56 -0.21 -13.90
N ILE A 100 -3.51 0.59 -13.40
CA ILE A 100 -4.12 0.39 -12.07
C ILE A 100 -4.87 -0.95 -12.00
N GLY A 101 -5.54 -1.33 -13.10
CA GLY A 101 -6.23 -2.60 -13.22
C GLY A 101 -7.23 -2.83 -12.07
N ASN A 102 -7.05 -3.92 -11.34
CA ASN A 102 -7.95 -4.33 -10.24
C ASN A 102 -7.44 -3.91 -8.85
N LEU A 103 -6.50 -2.98 -8.77
CA LEU A 103 -6.05 -2.45 -7.49
C LEU A 103 -7.20 -1.70 -6.81
N SER A 104 -7.38 -1.94 -5.52
CA SER A 104 -8.36 -1.26 -4.68
C SER A 104 -7.61 -0.41 -3.68
N PHE A 105 -7.88 0.89 -3.67
CA PHE A 105 -7.29 1.84 -2.73
C PHE A 105 -8.27 2.15 -1.61
N GLN A 106 -7.81 2.13 -0.36
CA GLN A 106 -8.63 2.54 0.79
C GLN A 106 -7.94 3.64 1.58
N THR A 107 -8.68 4.70 1.91
CA THR A 107 -8.19 5.80 2.74
C THR A 107 -8.47 5.52 4.22
N THR A 108 -7.46 5.55 5.08
CA THR A 108 -7.68 5.39 6.53
C THR A 108 -7.83 6.74 7.25
N ALA A 109 -9.04 7.03 7.75
CA ALA A 109 -9.39 8.15 8.64
C ALA A 109 -9.30 9.59 8.04
N PRO A 110 -10.10 10.56 8.53
CA PRO A 110 -10.37 11.81 7.81
C PRO A 110 -9.22 12.84 7.80
N LEU A 111 -8.14 12.61 8.57
CA LEU A 111 -7.04 13.55 8.73
C LEU A 111 -5.72 13.10 8.07
N ARG A 112 -5.63 11.86 7.56
CA ARG A 112 -4.38 11.32 6.99
C ARG A 112 -4.68 10.45 5.79
N LYS A 113 -4.22 10.90 4.62
CA LYS A 113 -4.42 10.21 3.34
C LYS A 113 -3.39 9.09 3.19
N ILE A 114 -3.65 8.02 3.93
CA ILE A 114 -2.89 6.77 3.87
C ILE A 114 -3.69 5.79 3.03
N PHE A 115 -3.04 5.16 2.05
CA PHE A 115 -3.69 4.23 1.13
C PHE A 115 -3.23 2.79 1.41
N LEU A 116 -4.21 1.91 1.62
CA LEU A 116 -4.06 0.44 1.66
C LEU A 116 -4.22 -0.17 0.27
#